data_AF-A0A661HPT8-F1
#
_entry.id   AF-A0A661HPT8-F1
#
_cell.length_a   1.000
_cell.length_b   1.000
_cell.length_c   1.000
_cell.angle_alpha   90.00
_cell.angle_beta   90.00
_cell.angle_gamma   90.00
#
_symmetry.space_group_name_H-M   'P 1'
#
loop_
_entity.id
_entity.type
_entity.pdbx_description
1 polymer ?
#
loop_
_entity_poly.entity_id
_entity_poly.type
_entity_poly.pdbx_seq_one_letter_code
_entity_poly.pdbx_strand_id
1 'polypeptide(L)'
;MKILDEMKNMENLELYILLAVLLFTLWFIRNTIKYYKGEKRNVKHLHRFAKEGEVDAQNHLAKRYHKGDMVKKSSQKAAFWSQKASFSGDTDAKEFLDTVIKKKKS
;
A
#
# COMPACT_ATOMS: atom_id res chain seq x y z
N MET A 1 27.84 -47.36 -1.05
CA MET A 1 26.91 -46.78 -2.04
C MET A 1 25.74 -46.05 -1.36
N LYS A 2 25.00 -46.69 -0.44
CA LYS A 2 23.88 -46.09 0.33
C LYS A 2 24.20 -44.78 1.08
N ILE A 3 25.34 -44.72 1.77
CA ILE A 3 25.75 -43.56 2.59
C ILE A 3 26.04 -42.33 1.72
N LEU A 4 26.58 -42.52 0.52
CA LEU A 4 26.84 -41.42 -0.43
C LEU A 4 25.53 -40.83 -0.98
N ASP A 5 24.53 -41.68 -1.23
CA ASP A 5 23.18 -41.23 -1.62
C ASP A 5 22.47 -40.49 -0.49
N GLU A 6 22.64 -40.93 0.76
CA GLU A 6 22.10 -40.25 1.95
C GLU A 6 22.74 -38.88 2.18
N MET A 7 24.07 -38.77 2.03
CA MET A 7 24.78 -37.48 2.09
C MET A 7 24.32 -36.51 1.01
N LYS A 8 24.16 -36.99 -0.24
CA LYS A 8 23.65 -36.19 -1.36
C LYS A 8 22.21 -35.71 -1.13
N ASN A 9 21.38 -36.54 -0.48
CA ASN A 9 20.02 -36.15 -0.10
C ASN A 9 19.99 -35.10 1.01
N MET A 10 20.94 -35.10 1.95
CA MET A 10 21.06 -34.06 2.99
C MET A 10 21.52 -32.72 2.39
N GLU A 11 22.44 -32.71 1.44
CA GLU A 11 22.83 -31.50 0.70
C GLU A 11 21.67 -30.91 -0.10
N ASN A 12 20.85 -31.77 -0.71
CA ASN A 12 19.63 -31.33 -1.41
C ASN A 12 18.58 -30.76 -0.44
N LEU A 13 18.51 -31.25 0.80
CA LEU A 13 17.57 -30.76 1.81
C LEU A 13 17.83 -29.29 2.15
N GLU A 14 19.09 -28.90 2.31
CA GLU A 14 19.47 -27.50 2.53
C GLU A 14 19.01 -26.61 1.37
N LEU A 15 19.19 -27.07 0.13
CA LEU A 15 18.75 -26.35 -1.06
C LEU A 15 17.21 -26.19 -1.11
N TYR A 16 16.46 -27.23 -0.73
CA TYR A 16 15.00 -27.16 -0.66
C TYR A 16 14.52 -26.19 0.44
N ILE A 17 15.19 -26.18 1.59
CA ILE A 17 14.88 -25.23 2.68
C ILE A 17 15.14 -23.80 2.23
N LEU A 18 16.28 -23.53 1.58
CA LEU A 18 16.62 -22.21 1.04
C LEU A 18 15.62 -21.77 -0.03
N LEU A 19 15.22 -22.67 -0.93
CA LEU A 19 14.20 -22.39 -1.95
C LEU A 19 12.84 -22.08 -1.30
N ALA A 20 12.43 -22.84 -0.29
CA ALA A 20 11.17 -22.61 0.42
C ALA A 20 11.15 -21.26 1.13
N VAL A 21 12.25 -20.87 1.79
CA VAL A 21 12.40 -19.54 2.43
C VAL A 21 12.41 -18.43 1.38
N LEU A 22 13.08 -18.62 0.24
CA LEU A 22 13.07 -17.68 -0.87
C LEU A 22 11.65 -17.48 -1.43
N LEU A 23 10.93 -18.56 -1.67
CA LEU A 23 9.55 -18.50 -2.16
C LEU A 23 8.62 -17.86 -1.13
N PHE A 24 8.79 -18.16 0.16
CA PHE A 24 8.03 -17.55 1.23
C PHE A 24 8.28 -16.05 1.33
N THR A 25 9.53 -15.60 1.26
CA THR A 25 9.89 -14.17 1.31
C THR A 25 9.37 -13.42 0.09
N LEU A 26 9.44 -14.00 -1.12
CA LEU A 26 8.84 -13.42 -2.32
C LEU A 26 7.31 -13.33 -2.21
N TRP A 27 6.66 -14.38 -1.70
CA TRP A 27 5.23 -14.37 -1.42
C TRP A 27 4.87 -13.30 -0.37
N PHE A 28 5.67 -13.19 0.69
CA PHE A 28 5.47 -12.23 1.77
C PHE A 28 5.59 -10.78 1.27
N ILE A 29 6.62 -10.47 0.48
CA ILE A 29 6.79 -9.14 -0.15
C ILE A 29 5.62 -8.83 -1.09
N ARG A 30 5.21 -9.78 -1.92
CA ARG A 30 4.04 -9.61 -2.81
C ARG A 30 2.75 -9.35 -2.00
N ASN A 31 2.57 -10.07 -0.90
CA ASN A 31 1.39 -9.94 -0.05
C ASN A 31 1.42 -8.65 0.79
N THR A 32 2.58 -8.19 1.25
CA THR A 32 2.71 -6.92 2.00
C THR A 32 2.45 -5.71 1.10
N ILE A 33 2.88 -5.73 -0.17
CA ILE A 33 2.52 -4.70 -1.15
C ILE A 33 0.99 -4.64 -1.34
N LYS A 34 0.32 -5.80 -1.34
CA LYS A 34 -1.14 -5.85 -1.41
C LYS A 34 -1.81 -5.26 -0.17
N TYR A 35 -1.26 -5.51 1.02
CA TYR A 35 -1.71 -4.91 2.27
C TYR A 35 -1.52 -3.39 2.30
N TYR A 36 -0.42 -2.89 1.75
CA TYR A 36 -0.14 -1.46 1.64
C TYR A 36 -1.05 -0.77 0.61
N LYS A 37 -1.45 -1.51 -0.43
CA LYS A 37 -2.36 -1.03 -1.46
C LYS A 37 -3.83 -1.17 -1.04
N GLY A 38 -4.19 -0.48 0.04
CA GLY A 38 -5.47 0.20 0.12
C GLY A 38 -6.70 -0.63 -0.14
N GLU A 39 -6.91 -1.67 0.66
CA GLU A 39 -8.21 -2.33 0.72
C GLU A 39 -9.31 -1.30 0.96
N LYS A 40 -10.48 -1.50 0.37
CA LYS A 40 -11.58 -0.53 0.32
C LYS A 40 -12.12 -0.24 1.73
N ARG A 41 -11.40 0.55 2.54
CA ARG A 41 -11.86 1.01 3.84
C ARG A 41 -13.14 1.82 3.64
N ASN A 42 -14.13 1.56 4.50
CA ASN A 42 -15.36 2.33 4.52
C ASN A 42 -15.02 3.81 4.77
N VAL A 43 -15.66 4.71 4.02
CA VAL A 43 -15.45 6.17 4.14
C VAL A 43 -15.58 6.67 5.58
N LYS A 44 -16.49 6.09 6.37
CA LYS A 44 -16.67 6.45 7.79
C LYS A 44 -15.40 6.17 8.61
N HIS A 45 -14.78 5.01 8.42
CA HIS A 45 -13.53 4.65 9.07
C HIS A 45 -12.37 5.52 8.58
N LEU A 46 -12.28 5.75 7.26
CA LEU A 46 -11.29 6.67 6.70
C LEU A 46 -11.41 8.07 7.31
N HIS A 47 -12.61 8.59 7.50
CA HIS A 47 -12.80 9.88 8.14
C HIS A 47 -12.33 9.91 9.60
N ARG A 48 -12.52 8.83 10.35
CA ARG A 48 -12.05 8.71 11.73
C ARG A 48 -10.52 8.71 11.76
N PHE A 49 -9.89 7.79 11.05
CA PHE A 49 -8.44 7.64 11.03
C PHE A 49 -7.71 8.85 10.42
N ALA A 50 -8.29 9.46 9.37
CA ALA A 50 -7.73 10.66 8.78
C ALA A 50 -7.75 11.86 9.74
N LYS A 51 -8.72 11.92 10.66
CA LYS A 51 -8.76 12.90 11.75
C LYS A 51 -7.75 12.58 12.85
N GLU A 52 -7.52 11.30 13.14
CA GLU A 52 -6.50 10.82 14.07
C GLU A 52 -5.06 11.03 13.54
N GLY A 53 -4.91 11.37 12.25
CA GLY A 53 -3.62 11.69 11.65
C GLY A 53 -3.00 10.57 10.82
N GLU A 54 -3.71 9.45 10.61
CA GLU A 54 -3.21 8.35 9.78
C GLU A 54 -3.08 8.81 8.33
N VAL A 55 -1.85 8.88 7.86
CA VAL A 55 -1.45 9.40 6.54
C VAL A 55 -2.11 8.59 5.41
N ASP A 56 -2.10 7.27 5.53
CA ASP A 56 -2.77 6.37 4.59
C ASP A 56 -4.27 6.66 4.50
N ALA A 57 -4.94 6.89 5.63
CA ALA A 57 -6.36 7.19 5.65
C ALA A 57 -6.66 8.54 4.97
N GLN A 58 -5.82 9.55 5.20
CA GLN A 58 -5.92 10.85 4.54
C GLN A 58 -5.76 10.72 3.02
N ASN A 59 -4.78 9.93 2.58
CA ASN A 59 -4.52 9.67 1.16
C ASN A 59 -5.66 8.91 0.46
N HIS A 60 -6.19 7.88 1.11
CA HIS A 60 -7.35 7.14 0.61
C HIS A 60 -8.59 8.04 0.52
N LEU A 61 -8.83 8.86 1.55
CA LEU A 61 -9.96 9.78 1.57
C LEU A 61 -9.85 10.84 0.46
N ALA A 62 -8.64 11.34 0.19
CA ALA A 62 -8.36 12.25 -0.92
C ALA A 62 -8.74 11.63 -2.28
N LYS A 63 -8.31 10.37 -2.52
CA LYS A 63 -8.64 9.62 -3.73
C LYS A 63 -10.15 9.36 -3.87
N ARG A 64 -10.85 9.05 -2.77
CA ARG A 64 -12.32 8.86 -2.75
C ARG A 64 -13.06 10.14 -3.14
N TYR A 65 -12.67 11.29 -2.55
CA TYR A 65 -13.25 12.59 -2.91
C TYR A 65 -12.95 13.01 -4.35
N HIS A 66 -11.79 12.63 -4.89
CA HIS A 66 -11.47 12.91 -6.29
C HIS A 66 -12.31 12.07 -7.28
N LYS A 67 -12.53 10.80 -6.97
CA LYS A 67 -13.31 9.87 -7.82
C LYS A 67 -14.82 10.04 -7.65
N GLY A 68 -15.28 10.39 -6.46
CA GLY A 68 -16.71 10.35 -6.10
C GLY A 68 -17.16 8.97 -5.60
N ASP A 69 -16.23 8.14 -5.13
CA ASP A 69 -16.53 6.79 -4.67
C ASP A 69 -17.11 6.82 -3.24
N MET A 70 -18.40 6.50 -3.09
CA MET A 70 -19.13 6.51 -1.81
C MET A 70 -19.21 7.89 -1.12
N VAL A 71 -18.65 8.94 -1.74
CA VAL A 71 -18.74 10.35 -1.32
C VAL A 71 -19.02 11.23 -2.53
N LYS A 72 -19.65 12.38 -2.31
CA LYS A 72 -19.81 13.38 -3.38
C LYS A 72 -18.43 13.85 -3.84
N LYS A 73 -18.18 13.73 -5.15
CA LYS A 73 -16.93 14.18 -5.79
C LYS A 73 -16.65 15.64 -5.43
N SER A 74 -15.45 15.93 -4.96
CA SER A 74 -15.00 17.26 -4.59
C SER A 74 -13.49 17.37 -4.68
N SER A 75 -12.99 18.10 -5.68
CA SER A 75 -11.56 18.38 -5.85
C SER A 75 -11.00 19.21 -4.68
N GLN A 76 -11.81 20.05 -4.05
CA GLN A 76 -11.41 20.85 -2.89
C GLN A 76 -11.13 19.95 -1.67
N LYS A 77 -12.03 19.02 -1.36
CA LYS A 77 -11.83 18.06 -0.26
C LYS A 77 -10.70 17.09 -0.57
N ALA A 78 -10.56 16.66 -1.83
CA ALA A 78 -9.43 15.84 -2.26
C ALA A 78 -8.09 16.54 -2.01
N ALA A 79 -7.96 17.80 -2.43
CA ALA A 79 -6.75 18.59 -2.19
C ALA A 79 -6.48 18.79 -0.69
N PHE A 80 -7.51 19.09 0.11
CA PHE A 80 -7.36 19.28 1.56
C PHE A 80 -6.76 18.05 2.26
N TRP A 81 -7.30 16.85 1.99
CA TRP A 81 -6.81 15.62 2.62
C TRP A 81 -5.43 15.21 2.09
N SER A 82 -5.18 15.39 0.79
CA SER A 82 -3.85 15.13 0.20
C SER A 82 -2.78 16.07 0.71
N GLN A 83 -3.14 17.34 0.96
CA GLN A 83 -2.23 18.32 1.54
C GLN A 83 -1.82 17.90 2.96
N LYS A 84 -2.78 17.47 3.79
CA LYS A 84 -2.47 16.94 5.12
C LYS A 84 -1.52 15.74 5.07
N ALA A 85 -1.77 14.78 4.18
CA ALA A 85 -0.89 13.62 4.03
C ALA A 85 0.51 14.02 3.53
N SER A 86 0.60 15.00 2.61
CA SER A 86 1.88 15.50 2.11
C SER A 86 2.74 16.18 3.17
N PHE A 87 2.13 16.83 4.17
CA PHE A 87 2.85 17.43 5.31
C PHE A 87 3.52 16.37 6.20
N SER A 88 2.98 15.15 6.22
CA SER A 88 3.57 14.02 6.94
C SER A 88 4.69 13.31 6.15
N GLY A 89 5.11 13.85 4.99
CA GLY A 89 6.21 13.33 4.19
C GLY A 89 5.81 12.28 3.15
N ASP A 90 4.51 12.04 2.95
CA ASP A 90 4.02 11.09 1.96
C ASP A 90 4.22 11.62 0.53
N THR A 91 5.11 10.98 -0.22
CA THR A 91 5.46 11.34 -1.60
C THR A 91 4.28 11.14 -2.55
N ASP A 92 3.51 10.07 -2.37
CA ASP A 92 2.32 9.78 -3.18
C ASP A 92 1.23 10.85 -2.96
N ALA A 93 1.10 11.33 -1.72
CA ALA A 93 0.18 12.41 -1.38
C ALA A 93 0.58 13.74 -2.05
N LYS A 94 1.88 14.02 -2.12
CA LYS A 94 2.41 15.22 -2.79
C LYS A 94 2.14 15.17 -4.29
N GLU A 95 2.47 14.05 -4.94
CA GLU A 95 2.18 13.86 -6.36
C GLU A 95 0.68 13.95 -6.65
N PHE A 96 -0.14 13.30 -5.82
CA PHE A 96 -1.59 13.36 -5.98
C PHE A 96 -2.11 14.80 -5.81
N LEU A 97 -1.63 15.55 -4.83
CA LEU A 97 -2.00 16.96 -4.63
C LEU A 97 -1.69 17.80 -5.88
N ASP A 98 -0.51 17.64 -6.46
CA ASP A 98 -0.11 18.36 -7.67
C ASP A 98 -1.03 18.05 -8.85
N THR A 99 -1.43 16.78 -9.03
CA THR A 99 -2.41 16.42 -10.08
C THR A 99 -3.79 17.05 -9.84
N VAL A 100 -4.27 17.06 -8.60
CA VAL A 100 -5.58 17.63 -8.24
C VAL A 100 -5.57 19.15 -8.45
N ILE A 101 -4.48 19.83 -8.09
CA ILE A 101 -4.34 21.28 -8.27
C ILE A 101 -4.22 21.63 -9.76
N LYS A 102 -3.40 20.91 -10.53
CA LYS A 102 -3.25 21.13 -11.98
C LYS A 102 -4.58 20.99 -12.70
N LYS A 103 -5.34 19.92 -12.41
CA LYS A 103 -6.66 19.68 -13.01
C LYS A 103 -7.72 20.73 -12.63
N LYS A 104 -7.56 21.42 -11.50
CA LYS A 104 -8.45 22.53 -11.12
C LYS A 104 -8.17 23.79 -11.95
N LYS A 105 -6.95 23.94 -12.49
CA LYS A 105 -6.51 25.13 -13.24
C LYS A 105 -6.72 25.01 -14.76
N SER A 106 -7.03 23.82 -15.28
CA SER A 106 -7.41 23.60 -16.69
C SER A 106 -8.92 23.62 -16.84
#